data_AF-A0A8I0FD75-F1
#
_entry.id   AF-A0A8I0FD75-F1
#
_cell.length_a   1.000
_cell.length_b   1.000
_cell.length_c   1.000
_cell.angle_alpha   90.00
_cell.angle_beta   90.00
_cell.angle_gamma   90.00
#
_symmetry.space_group_name_H-M   'P 1'
#
loop_
_entity.id
_entity.type
_entity.pdbx_description
1 polymer ?
#
loop_
_entity_poly.entity_id
_entity_poly.type
_entity_poly.pdbx_seq_one_letter_code
_entity_poly.pdbx_strand_id
1 'polypeptide(L)'
;QLSAEGDALLHAKENINLNVAQSHSEQTVDRKQSGFSIDNRDWAAPAGTFKNKNQGDGRNTQTTGTQLSVGGKTTLQTGQGDINIVGSSVASKGDVNLYAARDINIKSSQNSQSQSEQSSNKGIGSAQISDTEQFYGYMSGKSQSTSN
;
A
#
# COMPACT_ATOMS: atom_id res chain seq x y z
N GLN A 1 -0.48 9.65 -20.05
CA GLN A 1 -1.38 10.82 -20.13
C GLN A 1 -1.55 11.18 -21.60
N LEU A 2 -2.75 11.54 -22.03
CA LEU A 2 -3.07 12.03 -23.37
C LEU A 2 -3.66 13.44 -23.26
N SER A 3 -3.29 14.32 -24.18
CA SER A 3 -3.83 15.68 -24.21
C SER A 3 -4.00 16.22 -25.62
N ALA A 4 -4.94 17.16 -25.76
CA ALA A 4 -5.17 17.93 -26.98
C ALA A 4 -5.60 19.36 -26.61
N GLU A 5 -5.15 20.36 -27.37
CA GLU A 5 -5.51 21.77 -27.13
C GLU A 5 -6.89 22.12 -27.70
N GLY A 6 -7.25 21.54 -28.85
CA GLY A 6 -8.57 21.66 -29.47
C GLY A 6 -9.47 20.48 -29.14
N ASP A 7 -10.26 20.03 -30.11
CA ASP A 7 -11.12 18.86 -29.96
C ASP A 7 -10.33 17.54 -30.05
N ALA A 8 -10.84 16.48 -29.43
CA ALA A 8 -10.29 15.13 -29.51
C ALA A 8 -11.34 14.11 -29.95
N LEU A 9 -10.98 13.24 -30.89
CA LEU A 9 -11.77 12.09 -31.32
C LEU A 9 -10.98 10.79 -31.07
N LEU A 10 -11.54 9.90 -30.27
CA LEU A 10 -11.14 8.50 -30.19
C LEU A 10 -12.21 7.66 -30.88
N HIS A 11 -11.86 7.06 -32.02
CA HIS A 11 -12.75 6.19 -32.78
C HIS A 11 -12.19 4.77 -32.83
N ALA A 12 -13.00 3.78 -32.45
CA ALA A 12 -12.64 2.37 -32.54
C ALA A 12 -13.75 1.58 -33.26
N LYS A 13 -13.38 0.57 -34.05
CA LYS A 13 -14.37 -0.35 -34.60
C LYS A 13 -15.05 -1.16 -33.50
N GLU A 14 -14.24 -1.71 -32.59
CA GLU A 14 -14.71 -2.55 -31.49
C GLU A 14 -14.80 -1.74 -30.21
N ASN A 15 -13.81 -1.83 -29.32
CA ASN A 15 -13.88 -1.26 -27.98
C ASN A 15 -12.90 -0.10 -27.79
N ILE A 16 -13.24 0.85 -26.92
CA ILE A 16 -12.31 1.82 -26.35
C ILE A 16 -12.07 1.45 -24.89
N ASN A 17 -10.81 1.28 -24.49
CA ASN A 17 -10.44 0.91 -23.13
C ASN A 17 -9.49 1.95 -22.52
N LEU A 18 -9.98 2.70 -21.54
CA LEU A 18 -9.18 3.57 -20.67
C LEU A 18 -9.01 2.86 -19.33
N ASN A 19 -7.89 2.14 -19.20
CA ASN A 19 -7.60 1.26 -18.06
C ASN A 19 -6.56 1.86 -17.12
N VAL A 20 -6.27 1.11 -16.05
CA VAL A 20 -5.19 1.40 -15.11
C VAL A 20 -3.91 0.63 -15.47
N ALA A 21 -2.78 1.23 -15.19
CA ALA A 21 -1.51 0.53 -14.97
C ALA A 21 -1.40 0.15 -13.49
N GLN A 22 -0.80 -1.00 -13.20
CA GLN A 22 -0.55 -1.46 -11.83
C GLN A 22 0.95 -1.44 -11.55
N SER A 23 1.31 -0.88 -10.40
CA SER A 23 2.66 -0.94 -9.84
C SER A 23 2.61 -1.78 -8.56
N HIS A 24 3.54 -2.73 -8.44
CA HIS A 24 3.67 -3.58 -7.26
C HIS A 24 5.00 -3.26 -6.56
N SER A 25 4.94 -3.07 -5.24
CA SER A 25 6.11 -2.93 -4.39
C SER A 25 6.05 -3.97 -3.30
N GLU A 26 7.17 -4.64 -3.05
CA GLU A 26 7.34 -5.65 -2.01
C GLU A 26 8.54 -5.28 -1.15
N GLN A 27 8.40 -5.41 0.17
CA GLN A 27 9.46 -5.14 1.13
C GLN A 27 9.53 -6.29 2.14
N THR A 28 10.69 -6.94 2.21
CA THR A 28 10.97 -7.95 3.23
C THR A 28 12.01 -7.41 4.22
N VAL A 29 11.74 -7.61 5.50
CA VAL A 29 12.60 -7.22 6.62
C VAL A 29 12.95 -8.47 7.41
N ASP A 30 14.24 -8.71 7.65
CA ASP A 30 14.70 -9.65 8.68
C ASP A 30 15.70 -8.91 9.57
N ARG A 31 15.30 -8.64 10.81
CA ARG A 31 16.10 -7.93 11.79
C ARG A 31 16.38 -8.83 12.98
N LYS A 32 17.66 -8.99 13.32
CA LYS A 32 18.11 -9.64 14.54
C LYS A 32 18.84 -8.61 15.40
N GLN A 33 18.47 -8.51 16.66
CA GLN A 33 19.09 -7.60 17.61
C GLN A 33 19.45 -8.36 18.87
N SER A 34 20.64 -8.14 19.39
CA SER A 34 21.04 -8.62 20.71
C SER A 34 21.74 -7.51 21.47
N GLY A 35 21.61 -7.48 22.79
CA GLY A 35 22.25 -6.45 23.59
C GLY A 35 22.19 -6.75 25.08
N PHE A 36 22.81 -5.85 25.84
CA PHE A 36 22.69 -5.78 27.28
C PHE A 36 21.90 -4.52 27.65
N SER A 37 21.14 -4.57 28.73
CA SER A 37 20.37 -3.47 29.28
C SER A 37 20.81 -3.21 30.72
N ILE A 38 20.97 -1.94 31.08
CA ILE A 38 21.26 -1.49 32.44
C ILE A 38 20.38 -0.25 32.67
N ASP A 39 19.62 -0.22 33.76
CA ASP A 39 18.74 0.90 34.09
C ASP A 39 19.29 1.74 35.24
N ASN A 40 19.80 2.94 34.96
CA ASN A 40 20.54 3.75 35.93
C ASN A 40 19.66 4.66 36.81
N ARG A 41 18.34 4.41 36.87
CA ARG A 41 17.40 5.30 37.59
C ARG A 41 17.41 5.11 39.12
N ASP A 42 17.98 4.02 39.62
CA ASP A 42 18.19 3.75 41.05
C ASP A 42 19.49 2.97 41.30
N TRP A 43 20.00 3.02 42.53
CA TRP A 43 21.21 2.29 42.97
C TRP A 43 21.11 0.75 42.83
N ALA A 44 19.89 0.24 42.67
CA ALA A 44 19.51 -1.14 42.46
C ALA A 44 19.16 -1.43 40.98
N ALA A 45 19.94 -0.86 40.07
CA ALA A 45 19.75 -0.94 38.61
C ALA A 45 19.53 -2.39 38.11
N PRO A 46 18.36 -2.72 37.54
CA PRO A 46 18.19 -4.00 36.86
C PRO A 46 19.12 -4.10 35.64
N ALA A 47 19.72 -5.28 35.46
CA ALA A 47 20.62 -5.58 34.36
C ALA A 47 20.19 -6.86 33.65
N GLY A 48 20.39 -6.93 32.33
CA GLY A 48 19.98 -8.08 31.55
C GLY A 48 20.58 -8.15 30.16
N THR A 49 20.36 -9.28 29.50
CA THR A 49 20.67 -9.49 28.09
C THR A 49 19.42 -9.89 27.34
N PHE A 50 19.34 -9.51 26.07
CA PHE A 50 18.19 -9.83 25.22
C PHE A 50 18.63 -10.19 23.80
N LYS A 51 17.78 -10.97 23.13
CA LYS A 51 17.83 -11.35 21.73
C LYS A 51 16.44 -11.23 21.13
N ASN A 52 16.31 -10.35 20.16
CA ASN A 52 15.09 -10.09 19.41
C ASN A 52 15.30 -10.51 17.96
N LYS A 53 14.27 -11.10 17.36
CA LYS A 53 14.20 -11.38 15.93
C LYS A 53 12.85 -10.89 15.43
N ASN A 54 12.87 -9.99 14.44
CA ASN A 54 11.69 -9.48 13.77
C ASN A 54 11.78 -9.80 12.28
N GLN A 55 10.70 -10.30 11.72
CA GLN A 55 10.54 -10.56 10.31
C GLN A 55 9.27 -9.87 9.85
N GLY A 56 9.33 -9.19 8.71
CA GLY A 56 8.22 -8.42 8.19
C GLY A 56 8.15 -8.52 6.68
N ASP A 57 6.95 -8.63 6.15
CA ASP A 57 6.68 -8.61 4.72
C ASP A 57 5.56 -7.62 4.42
N GLY A 58 5.86 -6.67 3.55
CA GLY A 58 4.95 -5.64 3.08
C GLY A 58 4.73 -5.74 1.59
N ARG A 59 3.49 -5.62 1.15
CA ARG A 59 3.11 -5.55 -0.26
C ARG A 59 2.20 -4.36 -0.50
N ASN A 60 2.46 -3.63 -1.57
CA ASN A 60 1.62 -2.53 -2.01
C ASN A 60 1.34 -2.66 -3.51
N THR A 61 0.07 -2.53 -3.89
CA THR A 61 -0.37 -2.44 -5.28
C THR A 61 -1.01 -1.08 -5.48
N GLN A 62 -0.38 -0.29 -6.33
CA GLN A 62 -0.88 1.02 -6.72
C GLN A 62 -1.44 0.94 -8.14
N THR A 63 -2.66 1.43 -8.33
CA THR A 63 -3.26 1.62 -9.65
C THR A 63 -3.10 3.07 -10.09
N THR A 64 -2.80 3.27 -11.38
CA THR A 64 -2.74 4.59 -12.02
C THR A 64 -3.55 4.54 -13.31
N GLY A 65 -4.66 5.27 -13.33
CA GLY A 65 -5.54 5.32 -14.50
C GLY A 65 -4.93 5.98 -15.72
N THR A 66 -5.66 5.91 -16.82
CA THR A 66 -5.41 6.75 -18.00
C THR A 66 -6.03 8.12 -17.79
N GLN A 67 -5.26 9.18 -18.06
CA GLN A 67 -5.72 10.58 -17.99
C GLN A 67 -5.80 11.15 -19.40
N LEU A 68 -7.00 11.53 -19.84
CA LEU A 68 -7.26 12.27 -21.08
C LEU A 68 -7.77 13.67 -20.74
N SER A 69 -7.03 14.70 -21.16
CA SER A 69 -7.38 16.12 -20.91
C SER A 69 -7.39 16.91 -22.21
N VAL A 70 -8.52 17.55 -22.51
CA VAL A 70 -8.78 18.15 -23.83
C VAL A 70 -9.26 19.60 -23.67
N GLY A 71 -8.69 20.51 -24.45
CA GLY A 71 -9.01 21.94 -24.38
C GLY A 71 -10.29 22.34 -25.11
N GLY A 72 -10.77 21.52 -26.03
CA GLY A 72 -12.07 21.63 -26.70
C GLY A 72 -13.07 20.55 -26.23
N LYS A 73 -13.79 19.96 -27.19
CA LYS A 73 -14.72 18.83 -27.00
C LYS A 73 -13.99 17.49 -27.13
N THR A 74 -14.35 16.53 -26.28
CA THR A 74 -13.94 15.13 -26.43
C THR A 74 -15.09 14.29 -26.97
N THR A 75 -14.79 13.41 -27.93
CA THR A 75 -15.70 12.36 -28.40
C THR A 75 -15.00 11.00 -28.39
N LEU A 76 -15.56 10.04 -27.66
CA LEU A 76 -15.18 8.63 -27.72
C LEU A 76 -16.30 7.88 -28.43
N GLN A 77 -15.98 7.17 -29.51
CA GLN A 77 -16.98 6.48 -30.32
C GLN A 77 -16.51 5.08 -30.71
N THR A 78 -17.39 4.11 -30.50
CA THR A 78 -17.21 2.75 -31.00
C THR A 78 -18.20 2.42 -32.12
N GLY A 79 -17.80 1.63 -33.10
CA GLY A 79 -18.69 1.13 -34.15
C GLY A 79 -19.53 -0.08 -33.74
N GLN A 80 -18.99 -0.97 -32.91
CA GLN A 80 -19.61 -2.28 -32.60
C GLN A 80 -19.48 -2.71 -31.14
N GLY A 81 -18.58 -2.10 -30.36
CA GLY A 81 -18.26 -2.53 -29.01
C GLY A 81 -18.61 -1.52 -27.92
N ASP A 82 -17.84 -1.62 -26.84
CA ASP A 82 -18.05 -0.94 -25.57
C ASP A 82 -17.02 0.17 -25.33
N ILE A 83 -17.39 1.16 -24.52
CA ILE A 83 -16.45 2.12 -23.94
C ILE A 83 -16.24 1.73 -22.46
N ASN A 84 -15.02 1.36 -22.11
CA ASN A 84 -14.64 0.98 -20.75
C ASN A 84 -13.69 2.01 -20.15
N ILE A 85 -14.09 2.64 -19.05
CA ILE A 85 -13.29 3.61 -18.29
C ILE A 85 -13.13 3.08 -16.87
N VAL A 86 -11.93 2.57 -16.55
CA VAL A 86 -11.62 1.94 -15.26
C VAL A 86 -10.52 2.71 -14.55
N GLY A 87 -10.82 3.23 -13.35
CA GLY A 87 -9.86 3.99 -12.52
C GLY A 87 -9.25 5.21 -13.23
N SER A 88 -9.89 5.66 -14.31
CA SER A 88 -9.35 6.59 -15.31
C SER A 88 -10.19 7.85 -15.38
N SER A 89 -9.65 8.91 -15.97
CA SER A 89 -10.34 10.20 -16.09
C SER A 89 -10.29 10.78 -17.50
N VAL A 90 -11.41 11.35 -17.91
CA VAL A 90 -11.58 12.10 -19.15
C VAL A 90 -12.14 13.46 -18.79
N ALA A 91 -11.40 14.51 -19.11
CA ALA A 91 -11.78 15.88 -18.83
C ALA A 91 -11.69 16.73 -20.11
N SER A 92 -12.66 17.61 -20.30
CA SER A 92 -12.71 18.55 -21.41
C SER A 92 -13.16 19.92 -20.92
N LYS A 93 -12.69 21.00 -21.56
CA LYS A 93 -13.27 22.33 -21.31
C LYS A 93 -14.65 22.47 -21.97
N GLY A 94 -14.84 21.84 -23.13
CA GLY A 94 -16.14 21.65 -23.75
C GLY A 94 -16.80 20.34 -23.28
N ASP A 95 -17.69 19.79 -24.11
CA ASP A 95 -18.40 18.56 -23.76
C ASP A 95 -17.49 17.32 -23.79
N VAL A 96 -17.84 16.31 -23.00
CA VAL A 96 -17.36 14.93 -23.15
C VAL A 96 -18.52 14.09 -23.68
N ASN A 97 -18.39 13.59 -24.91
CA ASN A 97 -19.38 12.74 -25.57
C ASN A 97 -18.86 11.30 -25.65
N LEU A 98 -19.70 10.35 -25.20
CA LEU A 98 -19.40 8.92 -25.22
C LEU A 98 -20.48 8.22 -26.05
N TYR A 99 -20.11 7.63 -27.17
CA TYR A 99 -20.99 6.89 -28.07
C TYR A 99 -20.54 5.44 -28.18
N ALA A 100 -21.02 4.60 -27.27
CA ALA A 100 -20.85 3.15 -27.39
C ALA A 100 -21.91 2.56 -28.32
N ALA A 101 -21.53 1.56 -29.12
CA ALA A 101 -22.51 0.81 -29.92
C ALA A 101 -23.28 -0.21 -29.06
N ARG A 102 -22.67 -0.62 -27.94
CA ARG A 102 -23.25 -1.51 -26.94
C ARG A 102 -23.31 -0.83 -25.58
N ASP A 103 -22.26 -0.92 -24.77
CA ASP A 103 -22.29 -0.45 -23.37
C ASP A 103 -21.23 0.62 -23.07
N ILE A 104 -21.56 1.53 -22.13
CA ILE A 104 -20.59 2.44 -21.50
C ILE A 104 -20.39 1.98 -20.06
N ASN A 105 -19.18 1.52 -19.73
CA ASN A 105 -18.82 1.02 -18.41
C ASN A 105 -17.85 1.98 -17.73
N ILE A 106 -18.29 2.62 -16.64
CA ILE A 106 -17.43 3.49 -15.82
C ILE A 106 -17.27 2.85 -14.45
N LYS A 107 -16.05 2.43 -14.11
CA LYS A 107 -15.73 1.70 -12.88
C LYS A 107 -14.57 2.36 -12.15
N SER A 108 -14.61 2.33 -10.82
CA SER A 108 -13.47 2.69 -10.00
C SER A 108 -12.38 1.61 -10.07
N SER A 109 -11.14 1.99 -9.76
CA SER A 109 -10.07 1.06 -9.40
C SER A 109 -9.71 1.23 -7.93
N GLN A 110 -9.04 0.23 -7.36
CA GLN A 110 -8.63 0.24 -5.95
C GLN A 110 -7.14 -0.05 -5.83
N ASN A 111 -6.51 0.57 -4.86
CA ASN A 111 -5.17 0.21 -4.42
C ASN A 111 -5.31 -0.80 -3.28
N SER A 112 -4.27 -1.59 -3.05
CA SER A 112 -4.23 -2.55 -1.94
C SER A 112 -2.89 -2.48 -1.24
N GLN A 113 -2.89 -2.49 0.07
CA GLN A 113 -1.67 -2.61 0.86
C GLN A 113 -1.86 -3.75 1.85
N SER A 114 -0.83 -4.56 2.06
CA SER A 114 -0.82 -5.55 3.13
C SER A 114 0.53 -5.55 3.82
N GLN A 115 0.51 -5.81 5.13
CA GLN A 115 1.71 -5.95 5.94
C GLN A 115 1.53 -7.12 6.87
N SER A 116 2.58 -7.93 7.03
CA SER A 116 2.66 -8.94 8.06
C SER A 116 3.97 -8.77 8.82
N GLU A 117 3.92 -8.95 10.13
CA GLU A 117 5.06 -8.84 11.02
C GLU A 117 5.05 -9.99 12.02
N GLN A 118 6.21 -10.57 12.25
CA GLN A 118 6.46 -11.59 13.25
C GLN A 118 7.65 -11.18 14.09
N SER A 119 7.49 -11.19 15.41
CA SER A 119 8.58 -10.93 16.34
C SER A 119 8.71 -12.06 17.34
N SER A 120 9.95 -12.30 17.77
CA SER A 120 10.27 -13.15 18.89
C SER A 120 11.35 -12.50 19.73
N ASN A 121 11.20 -12.56 21.03
CA ASN A 121 12.20 -12.08 21.97
C ASN A 121 12.54 -13.17 22.99
N LYS A 122 13.79 -13.15 23.42
CA LYS A 122 14.30 -13.94 24.54
C LYS A 122 15.24 -13.05 25.34
N GLY A 123 15.17 -13.12 26.65
CA GLY A 123 16.05 -12.36 27.51
C GLY A 123 16.21 -12.99 28.87
N ILE A 124 17.30 -12.63 29.53
CA ILE A 124 17.56 -12.96 30.93
C ILE A 124 17.94 -11.66 31.61
N GLY A 125 17.30 -11.32 32.71
CA GLY A 125 17.61 -10.11 33.44
C GLY A 125 16.99 -10.06 34.81
N SER A 126 17.36 -9.03 35.55
CA SER A 126 16.68 -8.66 36.78
C SER A 126 15.61 -7.61 36.55
N ALA A 127 14.61 -7.58 37.43
CA ALA A 127 13.63 -6.51 37.52
C ALA A 127 13.48 -6.11 39.00
N GLN A 128 13.46 -4.81 39.26
CA GLN A 128 13.10 -4.26 40.57
C GLN A 128 11.61 -3.94 40.56
N ILE A 129 10.87 -4.46 41.54
CA ILE A 129 9.42 -4.27 41.65
C ILE A 129 9.08 -3.46 42.92
N SER A 130 9.97 -3.46 43.92
CA SER A 130 9.89 -2.62 45.12
C SER A 130 11.29 -2.20 45.62
N ASP A 131 11.33 -1.33 46.62
CA ASP A 131 12.56 -0.79 47.22
C ASP A 131 13.52 -1.90 47.72
N THR A 132 13.00 -3.08 48.07
CA THR A 132 13.78 -4.20 48.64
C THR A 132 13.68 -5.50 47.81
N GLU A 133 12.80 -5.57 46.80
CA GLU A 133 12.57 -6.80 46.05
C GLU A 133 13.15 -6.73 44.64
N GLN A 134 14.09 -7.63 44.38
CA GLN A 134 14.68 -7.86 43.07
C GLN A 134 14.40 -9.30 42.65
N PHE A 135 13.94 -9.46 41.42
CA PHE A 135 13.74 -10.77 40.79
C PHE A 135 14.76 -10.96 39.67
N TYR A 136 15.24 -12.18 39.48
CA TYR A 136 16.03 -12.59 38.30
C TYR A 136 15.25 -13.63 37.53
N GLY A 137 15.10 -13.47 36.22
CA GLY A 137 14.34 -14.42 35.43
C GLY A 137 14.66 -14.45 33.95
N TYR A 138 14.10 -15.46 33.30
CA TYR A 138 14.09 -15.62 31.86
C TYR A 138 12.75 -15.17 31.30
N MET A 139 12.78 -14.44 30.19
CA MET A 139 11.61 -13.95 29.48
C MET A 139 11.66 -14.43 28.03
N SER A 140 10.53 -14.87 27.50
CA SER A 140 10.38 -15.09 26.07
C SER A 140 8.98 -14.80 25.61
N GLY A 141 8.86 -14.23 24.42
CA GLY A 141 7.61 -13.87 23.80
C GLY A 141 7.69 -14.02 22.29
N LYS A 142 6.51 -14.19 21.69
CA LYS A 142 6.30 -14.17 20.25
C LYS A 142 5.06 -13.32 19.97
N SER A 143 5.09 -12.55 18.90
CA SER A 143 3.94 -11.77 18.44
C SER A 143 3.87 -11.84 16.92
N GLN A 144 2.65 -11.90 16.39
CA GLN A 144 2.37 -11.87 14.97
C GLN A 144 1.22 -10.89 14.72
N SER A 145 1.38 -10.04 13.72
CA SER A 145 0.37 -9.07 13.29
C SER A 145 0.24 -9.08 11.77
N THR A 146 -0.97 -8.88 11.29
CA THR A 146 -1.27 -8.73 9.86
C THR A 146 -2.27 -7.59 9.68
N SER A 147 -2.06 -6.73 8.68
CA SER A 147 -2.98 -5.66 8.30
C SER A 147 -3.20 -5.64 6.79
N ASN A 148 -4.39 -5.23 6.36
CA ASN A 148 -4.78 -4.99 4.96
C ASN A 148 -5.51 -3.65 4.82
#